data_AF-C7G641-F1
#
_entry.id   AF-C7G641-F1
#
_cell.length_a   1.000
_cell.length_b   1.000
_cell.length_c   1.000
_cell.angle_alpha   90.00
_cell.angle_beta   90.00
_cell.angle_gamma   90.00
#
_symmetry.space_group_name_H-M   'P 1'
#
loop_
_entity.id
_entity.type
_entity.pdbx_description
1 polymer ?
#
loop_
_entity_poly.entity_id
_entity_poly.type
_entity_poly.pdbx_seq_one_letter_code
_entity_poly.pdbx_strand_id
1 'polypeptide(L)'
;MSSTSELQFIETDAGQIYDFIMYVLENGVTEELYPGDERRIFGETLATLVVALYSTMNDSAKQSTLRYARGDVLDALGEFAGVFRIEALPATTTVRFSLKEAVTQNIIITKGTRVTSDYSRYFKTTETTVLQAGSLYVDAEVESEEGGTTYNDIPVGEINVLVDMIPFIDGVSNTEETAGGGDEENDEDLRERIRLAPASRSTA
;
A
#
# COMPACT_ATOMS: atom_id res chain seq x y z
N MET A 1 0.19 -32.45 -2.34
CA MET A 1 0.84 -31.19 -1.92
C MET A 1 2.28 -31.52 -1.59
N SER A 2 3.23 -31.13 -2.44
CA SER A 2 4.65 -31.36 -2.15
C SER A 2 5.02 -30.51 -0.95
N SER A 3 5.48 -31.14 0.14
CA SER A 3 6.04 -30.43 1.29
C SER A 3 7.29 -29.68 0.82
N THR A 4 7.08 -28.46 0.34
CA THR A 4 8.17 -27.68 -0.22
C THR A 4 8.92 -27.10 0.96
N SER A 5 10.05 -27.74 1.30
CA SER A 5 10.95 -27.35 2.37
C SER A 5 11.16 -25.84 2.39
N GLU A 6 11.25 -25.27 3.58
CA GLU A 6 11.58 -23.88 3.74
C GLU A 6 12.95 -23.62 3.10
N LEU A 7 13.04 -22.64 2.22
CA LEU A 7 14.29 -22.33 1.53
C LEU A 7 15.21 -21.60 2.51
N GLN A 8 16.32 -22.21 2.88
CA GLN A 8 17.30 -21.62 3.79
C GLN A 8 18.61 -21.39 3.05
N PHE A 9 19.05 -20.13 2.99
CA PHE A 9 20.30 -19.73 2.33
C PHE A 9 21.46 -19.63 3.32
N ILE A 10 21.15 -19.25 4.56
CA ILE A 10 22.12 -19.05 5.64
C ILE A 10 21.59 -19.79 6.87
N GLU A 11 22.49 -20.38 7.65
CA GLU A 11 22.13 -20.97 8.93
C GLU A 11 21.57 -19.88 9.86
N THR A 12 20.42 -20.13 10.47
CA THR A 12 19.72 -19.20 11.36
C THR A 12 19.37 -19.84 12.70
N ASP A 13 19.67 -21.13 12.87
CA ASP A 13 19.50 -21.82 14.14
C ASP A 13 20.41 -21.23 15.21
N ALA A 14 19.79 -20.70 16.27
CA ALA A 14 20.49 -20.01 17.33
C ALA A 14 21.47 -20.93 18.07
N GLY A 15 21.14 -22.22 18.21
CA GLY A 15 22.00 -23.21 18.86
C GLY A 15 23.27 -23.46 18.04
N GLN A 16 23.12 -23.73 16.74
CA GLN A 16 24.26 -23.95 15.86
C GLN A 16 25.17 -22.72 15.74
N ILE A 17 24.59 -21.52 15.66
CA ILE A 17 25.36 -20.27 15.62
C ILE A 17 26.10 -20.05 16.94
N TYR A 18 25.44 -20.29 18.07
CA TYR A 18 26.05 -20.20 19.39
C TYR A 18 27.22 -21.17 19.53
N ASP A 19 26.99 -22.45 19.22
CA ASP A 19 28.00 -23.51 19.33
C ASP A 19 29.22 -23.20 18.45
N PHE A 20 28.98 -22.68 17.24
CA PHE A 20 30.05 -22.24 16.34
C PHE A 20 30.88 -21.09 16.94
N ILE A 21 30.22 -20.08 17.52
CA ILE A 21 30.93 -18.93 18.10
C ILE A 21 31.71 -19.35 19.36
N MET A 22 31.11 -20.17 20.23
CA MET A 22 31.82 -20.72 21.40
C MET A 22 33.03 -21.54 20.96
N TYR A 23 32.86 -22.42 19.97
CA TYR A 23 33.94 -23.20 19.40
C TYR A 23 35.08 -22.33 18.89
N VAL A 24 34.79 -21.25 18.15
CA VAL A 24 35.83 -20.33 17.64
C VAL A 24 36.55 -19.60 18.79
N LEU A 25 35.81 -19.16 19.81
CA LEU A 25 36.40 -18.46 20.96
C LEU A 25 37.30 -19.37 21.78
N GLU A 26 36.83 -20.55 22.19
CA GLU A 26 37.58 -21.52 23.00
C GLU A 26 38.85 -21.99 22.29
N ASN A 27 38.78 -22.28 20.99
CA ASN A 27 39.98 -22.62 20.22
C ASN A 27 40.94 -21.45 20.05
N GLY A 28 40.42 -20.22 20.00
CA GLY A 28 41.24 -19.00 19.93
C GLY A 28 42.04 -18.74 21.20
N VAL A 29 41.51 -19.11 22.37
CA VAL A 29 42.18 -18.96 23.67
C VAL A 29 42.86 -20.24 24.18
N THR A 30 42.66 -21.37 23.50
CA THR A 30 43.19 -22.70 23.88
C THR A 30 42.80 -23.18 25.28
N GLU A 31 41.67 -22.70 25.79
CA GLU A 31 41.10 -23.06 27.10
C GLU A 31 39.57 -23.12 27.01
N GLU A 32 38.96 -23.91 27.89
CA GLU A 32 37.50 -24.00 28.02
C GLU A 32 36.97 -22.79 28.78
N LEU A 33 35.89 -22.18 28.28
CA LEU A 33 35.32 -20.97 28.87
C LEU A 33 34.12 -21.30 29.77
N TYR A 34 34.26 -21.05 31.07
CA TYR A 34 33.20 -21.28 32.05
C TYR A 34 32.11 -20.19 32.03
N PRO A 35 30.88 -20.47 32.51
CA PRO A 35 29.75 -19.52 32.49
C PRO A 35 30.01 -18.13 33.13
N GLY A 36 30.98 -18.02 34.04
CA GLY A 36 31.34 -16.75 34.69
C GLY A 36 32.47 -15.98 33.99
N ASP A 37 33.01 -16.52 32.89
CA ASP A 37 34.10 -15.89 32.15
C ASP A 37 33.57 -14.72 31.30
N GLU A 38 34.22 -13.56 31.40
CA GLU A 38 33.89 -12.36 30.65
C GLU A 38 33.91 -12.59 29.12
N ARG A 39 34.79 -13.48 28.64
CA ARG A 39 34.93 -13.81 27.21
C ARG A 39 33.74 -14.63 26.71
N ARG A 40 33.21 -15.52 27.55
CA ARG A 40 32.00 -16.29 27.23
C ARG A 40 30.79 -15.39 27.20
N ILE A 41 30.63 -14.52 28.20
CA ILE A 41 29.53 -13.54 28.24
C ILE A 41 29.58 -12.65 26.99
N PHE A 42 30.77 -12.20 26.58
CA PHE A 42 30.95 -11.49 25.32
C PHE A 42 30.50 -12.34 24.12
N GLY A 43 30.94 -13.59 24.03
CA GLY A 43 30.54 -14.51 22.97
C GLY A 43 29.03 -14.78 22.92
N GLU A 44 28.35 -14.87 24.05
CA GLU A 44 26.89 -15.01 24.16
C GLU A 44 26.16 -13.80 23.58
N THR A 45 26.63 -12.59 23.91
CA THR A 45 26.08 -11.36 23.33
C THR A 45 26.36 -11.27 21.83
N LEU A 46 27.55 -11.69 21.40
CA LEU A 46 27.92 -11.75 19.99
C LEU A 46 27.06 -12.74 19.22
N ALA A 47 26.78 -13.92 19.78
CA ALA A 47 25.93 -14.92 19.17
C ALA A 47 24.52 -14.39 18.92
N THR A 48 23.95 -13.69 19.91
CA THR A 48 22.63 -13.06 19.73
C THR A 48 22.62 -12.04 18.58
N LEU A 49 23.67 -11.22 18.47
CA LEU A 49 23.81 -10.27 17.36
C LEU A 49 23.97 -10.98 16.01
N VAL A 50 24.78 -12.04 15.95
CA VAL A 50 25.03 -12.81 14.72
C VAL A 50 23.75 -13.53 14.28
N VAL A 51 22.97 -14.09 15.19
CA VAL A 51 21.65 -14.70 14.88
C VAL A 51 20.73 -13.68 14.23
N ALA A 52 20.64 -12.47 14.79
CA ALA A 52 19.82 -11.41 14.22
C ALA A 52 20.31 -11.03 12.81
N LEU A 53 21.63 -10.85 12.63
CA LEU A 53 22.23 -10.52 11.35
C LEU A 53 21.97 -11.62 10.30
N TYR A 54 22.22 -12.89 10.64
CA TYR A 54 22.02 -14.02 9.75
C TYR A 54 20.55 -14.20 9.40
N SER A 55 19.64 -13.96 10.34
CA SER A 55 18.20 -13.98 10.08
C SER A 55 17.80 -12.91 9.07
N THR A 56 18.29 -11.67 9.22
CA THR A 56 18.04 -10.59 8.27
C THR A 56 18.65 -10.88 6.90
N MET A 57 19.88 -11.40 6.85
CA MET A 57 20.52 -11.77 5.59
C MET A 57 19.80 -12.93 4.89
N ASN A 58 19.34 -13.93 5.64
CA ASN A 58 18.59 -15.06 5.09
C ASN A 58 17.24 -14.60 4.53
N ASP A 59 16.53 -13.70 5.22
CA ASP A 59 15.29 -13.11 4.71
C ASP A 59 15.53 -12.27 3.44
N SER A 60 16.59 -11.45 3.42
CA SER A 60 17.00 -10.71 2.22
C SER A 60 17.35 -11.65 1.04
N ALA A 61 18.03 -12.77 1.32
CA ALA A 61 18.29 -13.78 0.31
C ALA A 61 17.00 -14.46 -0.17
N LYS A 62 16.05 -14.78 0.72
CA LYS A 62 14.73 -15.30 0.37
C LYS A 62 13.95 -14.34 -0.54
N GLN A 63 13.98 -13.03 -0.24
CA GLN A 63 13.35 -11.98 -1.04
C GLN A 63 13.82 -11.97 -2.51
N SER A 64 15.02 -12.45 -2.82
CA SER A 64 15.50 -12.58 -4.21
C SER A 64 14.74 -13.64 -5.03
N THR A 65 13.92 -14.47 -4.38
CA THR A 65 13.13 -15.50 -5.04
C THR A 65 11.65 -15.10 -5.07
N LEU A 66 10.99 -15.34 -6.20
CA LEU A 66 9.58 -14.98 -6.41
C LEU A 66 8.64 -15.54 -5.32
N ARG A 67 8.97 -16.71 -4.77
CA ARG A 67 8.18 -17.38 -3.72
C ARG A 67 8.06 -16.56 -2.44
N TYR A 68 9.11 -15.81 -2.08
CA TYR A 68 9.17 -15.08 -0.80
C TYR A 68 9.21 -13.56 -0.99
N ALA A 69 9.49 -13.07 -2.20
CA ALA A 69 9.50 -11.65 -2.53
C ALA A 69 8.20 -10.97 -2.12
N ARG A 70 8.29 -9.77 -1.53
CA ARG A 70 7.15 -8.95 -1.06
C ARG A 70 7.38 -7.47 -1.33
N GLY A 71 6.30 -6.69 -1.45
CA GLY A 71 6.33 -5.25 -1.75
C GLY A 71 7.26 -4.91 -2.92
N ASP A 72 8.06 -3.86 -2.77
CA ASP A 72 8.96 -3.33 -3.81
C ASP A 72 9.88 -4.40 -4.46
N VAL A 73 10.31 -5.42 -3.70
CA VAL A 73 11.14 -6.49 -4.26
C VAL A 73 10.33 -7.38 -5.20
N LEU A 74 9.09 -7.67 -4.86
CA LEU A 74 8.18 -8.41 -5.74
C LEU A 74 7.85 -7.58 -6.99
N ASP A 75 7.66 -6.28 -6.83
CA ASP A 75 7.40 -5.37 -7.95
C ASP A 75 8.60 -5.31 -8.91
N ALA A 76 9.82 -5.21 -8.38
CA ALA A 76 11.03 -5.27 -9.19
C ALA A 76 11.18 -6.61 -9.94
N LEU A 77 10.85 -7.74 -9.29
CA LEU A 77 10.82 -9.04 -9.97
C LEU A 77 9.74 -9.10 -11.06
N GLY A 78 8.59 -8.47 -10.82
CA GLY A 78 7.50 -8.35 -11.78
C GLY A 78 7.89 -7.50 -13.00
N GLU A 79 8.60 -6.40 -12.78
CA GLU A 79 9.13 -5.54 -13.84
C GLU A 79 10.01 -6.34 -14.81
N PHE A 80 10.90 -7.20 -14.31
CA PHE A 80 11.69 -8.10 -15.15
C PHE A 80 10.83 -9.07 -15.99
N ALA A 81 9.67 -9.48 -15.49
CA ALA A 81 8.71 -10.31 -16.20
C ALA A 81 7.78 -9.50 -17.14
N GLY A 82 7.79 -8.16 -17.06
CA GLY A 82 6.86 -7.27 -17.75
C GLY A 82 5.46 -7.25 -17.14
N VAL A 83 5.34 -7.59 -15.86
CA VAL A 83 4.09 -7.59 -15.09
C VAL A 83 4.16 -6.47 -14.06
N PHE A 84 3.22 -5.54 -14.14
CA PHE A 84 3.11 -4.42 -13.20
C PHE A 84 1.92 -4.64 -12.27
N ARG A 85 2.08 -4.17 -11.03
CA ARG A 85 1.02 -4.15 -10.03
C ARG A 85 -0.14 -3.29 -10.51
N ILE A 86 -1.35 -3.77 -10.29
CA ILE A 86 -2.54 -2.95 -10.55
C ILE A 86 -2.67 -1.94 -9.41
N GLU A 87 -2.56 -0.66 -9.76
CA GLU A 87 -2.74 0.43 -8.79
C GLU A 87 -4.18 0.50 -8.28
N ALA A 88 -4.35 1.06 -7.09
CA ALA A 88 -5.66 1.34 -6.55
C ALA A 88 -6.43 2.32 -7.47
N LEU A 89 -7.71 2.02 -7.70
CA LEU A 89 -8.59 2.84 -8.51
C LEU A 89 -9.41 3.77 -7.61
N PRO A 90 -9.57 5.05 -7.98
CA PRO A 90 -10.43 5.97 -7.25
C PRO A 90 -11.91 5.62 -7.45
N ALA A 91 -12.71 5.85 -6.42
CA ALA A 91 -14.17 5.81 -6.55
C ALA A 91 -14.67 7.12 -7.14
N THR A 92 -15.72 7.03 -7.95
CA THR A 92 -16.34 8.17 -8.63
C THR A 92 -17.79 8.32 -8.23
N THR A 93 -18.29 9.55 -8.23
CA THR A 93 -19.72 9.86 -8.12
C THR A 93 -20.02 11.24 -8.71
N THR A 94 -21.29 11.59 -8.80
CA THR A 94 -21.76 12.93 -9.16
C THR A 94 -22.20 13.67 -7.89
N VAL A 95 -21.73 14.90 -7.72
CA VAL A 95 -22.18 15.79 -6.65
C VAL A 95 -22.90 17.01 -7.20
N ARG A 96 -23.93 17.43 -6.48
CA ARG A 96 -24.71 18.62 -6.75
C ARG A 96 -24.29 19.73 -5.80
N PHE A 97 -23.77 20.81 -6.36
CA PHE A 97 -23.58 22.06 -5.65
C PHE A 97 -24.86 22.89 -5.73
N SER A 98 -25.34 23.39 -4.59
CA SER A 98 -26.62 24.08 -4.50
C SER A 98 -26.51 25.49 -3.91
N LEU A 99 -27.45 26.34 -4.31
CA LEU A 99 -27.65 27.70 -3.82
C LEU A 99 -29.00 27.81 -3.12
N LYS A 100 -29.08 28.61 -2.05
CA LYS A 100 -30.37 29.00 -1.45
C LYS A 100 -31.19 29.90 -2.37
N GLU A 101 -30.54 30.85 -3.02
CA GLU A 101 -31.15 31.82 -3.91
C GLU A 101 -30.29 31.97 -5.18
N ALA A 102 -30.95 32.12 -6.32
CA ALA A 102 -30.26 32.27 -7.59
C ALA A 102 -29.49 33.59 -7.64
N VAL A 103 -28.23 33.54 -8.07
CA VAL A 103 -27.37 34.71 -8.23
C VAL A 103 -27.33 35.18 -9.70
N THR A 104 -27.01 36.45 -9.90
CA THR A 104 -26.97 37.09 -11.23
C THR A 104 -25.63 36.94 -11.95
N GLN A 105 -24.65 36.28 -11.33
CA GLN A 105 -23.33 36.03 -11.89
C GLN A 105 -23.03 34.53 -11.97
N ASN A 106 -22.18 34.13 -12.90
CA ASN A 106 -21.71 32.76 -12.99
C ASN A 106 -20.76 32.44 -11.83
N ILE A 107 -20.90 31.25 -11.24
CA ILE A 107 -19.99 30.76 -10.21
C ILE A 107 -19.11 29.67 -10.86
N ILE A 108 -17.80 29.80 -10.70
CA ILE A 108 -16.83 28.86 -11.23
C ILE A 108 -16.41 27.90 -10.11
N ILE A 109 -16.61 26.62 -10.33
CA ILE A 109 -16.15 25.54 -9.47
C ILE A 109 -14.92 24.95 -10.15
N THR A 110 -13.74 25.26 -9.61
CA THR A 110 -12.49 24.82 -10.23
C THR A 110 -12.30 23.32 -10.11
N LYS A 111 -11.59 22.72 -11.06
CA LYS A 111 -11.07 21.36 -10.93
C LYS A 111 -10.28 21.23 -9.62
N GLY A 112 -10.44 20.12 -8.92
CA GLY A 112 -9.76 19.85 -7.65
C GLY A 112 -10.45 20.45 -6.42
N THR A 113 -11.67 20.97 -6.54
CA THR A 113 -12.46 21.42 -5.37
C THR A 113 -12.81 20.21 -4.51
N ARG A 114 -12.47 20.25 -3.22
CA ARG A 114 -12.64 19.11 -2.32
C ARG A 114 -13.97 19.11 -1.57
N VAL A 115 -14.55 17.92 -1.48
CA VAL A 115 -15.79 17.61 -0.74
C VAL A 115 -15.58 16.31 0.06
N THR A 116 -16.33 16.14 1.14
CA THR A 116 -16.20 14.97 2.01
C THR A 116 -17.54 14.62 2.67
N SER A 117 -17.64 13.39 3.18
CA SER A 117 -18.72 12.96 4.07
C SER A 117 -18.32 13.03 5.54
N ASP A 118 -17.07 12.67 5.87
CA ASP A 118 -16.65 12.35 7.23
C ASP A 118 -15.30 12.95 7.64
N TYR A 119 -14.72 13.84 6.82
CA TYR A 119 -13.38 14.40 7.00
C TYR A 119 -12.24 13.37 7.01
N SER A 120 -12.49 12.16 6.51
CA SER A 120 -11.48 11.14 6.28
C SER A 120 -11.40 10.75 4.81
N ARG A 121 -12.56 10.61 4.15
CA ARG A 121 -12.68 10.27 2.73
C ARG A 121 -12.95 11.54 1.95
N TYR A 122 -11.94 12.00 1.22
CA TYR A 122 -12.03 13.20 0.39
C TYR A 122 -12.27 12.84 -1.08
N PHE A 123 -13.10 13.65 -1.71
CA PHE A 123 -13.37 13.61 -3.15
C PHE A 123 -13.07 14.98 -3.74
N LYS A 124 -12.60 15.01 -4.99
CA LYS A 124 -12.24 16.22 -5.71
C LYS A 124 -12.95 16.27 -7.04
N THR A 125 -13.33 17.48 -7.49
CA THR A 125 -13.93 17.65 -8.82
C THR A 125 -12.93 17.29 -9.93
N THR A 126 -13.37 16.47 -10.90
CA THR A 126 -12.52 15.97 -11.99
C THR A 126 -12.25 17.04 -13.06
N GLU A 127 -13.19 17.97 -13.22
CA GLU A 127 -13.13 19.09 -14.15
C GLU A 127 -13.66 20.40 -13.56
N THR A 128 -13.45 21.49 -14.30
CA THR A 128 -14.00 22.81 -13.91
C THR A 128 -15.43 22.93 -14.42
N THR A 129 -16.38 23.13 -13.51
CA THR A 129 -17.78 23.30 -13.84
C THR A 129 -18.24 24.73 -13.55
N VAL A 130 -19.25 25.20 -14.27
CA VAL A 130 -19.76 26.56 -14.12
C VAL A 130 -21.25 26.51 -13.81
N LEU A 131 -21.62 26.97 -12.62
CA LEU A 131 -23.00 27.24 -12.27
C LEU A 131 -23.41 28.54 -12.95
N GLN A 132 -24.31 28.45 -13.92
CA GLN A 132 -24.79 29.59 -14.71
C GLN A 132 -25.67 30.53 -13.87
N ALA A 133 -25.57 31.82 -14.11
CA ALA A 133 -26.44 32.81 -13.50
C ALA A 133 -27.92 32.43 -13.67
N GLY A 134 -28.71 32.54 -12.60
CA GLY A 134 -30.12 32.15 -12.57
C GLY A 134 -30.39 30.67 -12.27
N SER A 135 -29.39 29.78 -12.33
CA SER A 135 -29.54 28.39 -11.89
C SER A 135 -29.39 28.27 -10.37
N LEU A 136 -30.05 27.27 -9.78
CA LEU A 136 -29.98 26.98 -8.33
C LEU A 136 -28.98 25.86 -7.99
N TYR A 137 -28.56 25.09 -8.99
CA TYR A 137 -27.63 24.00 -8.80
C TYR A 137 -26.81 23.74 -10.06
N VAL A 138 -25.69 23.05 -9.88
CA VAL A 138 -24.90 22.42 -10.94
C VAL A 138 -24.41 21.08 -10.44
N ASP A 139 -24.39 20.09 -11.34
CA ASP A 139 -23.85 18.76 -11.06
C ASP A 139 -22.41 18.70 -11.58
N ALA A 140 -21.52 18.07 -10.83
CA ALA A 140 -20.13 17.89 -11.19
C ALA A 140 -19.66 16.48 -10.82
N GLU A 141 -18.84 15.89 -11.69
CA GLU A 141 -18.19 14.62 -11.39
C GLU A 141 -17.06 14.84 -10.38
N VAL A 142 -16.99 13.93 -9.41
CA VAL A 142 -15.91 13.87 -8.42
C VAL A 142 -15.30 12.48 -8.39
N GLU A 143 -14.01 12.44 -8.10
CA GLU A 143 -13.24 11.22 -7.84
C GLU A 143 -12.61 11.30 -6.45
N SER A 144 -12.41 10.17 -5.78
CA SER A 144 -11.71 10.13 -4.49
C SER A 144 -10.25 10.58 -4.65
N GLU A 145 -9.70 11.22 -3.61
CA GLU A 145 -8.29 11.65 -3.64
C GLU A 145 -7.31 10.47 -3.63
N GLU A 146 -7.72 9.36 -3.01
CA GLU A 146 -7.00 8.09 -2.96
C GLU A 146 -7.82 6.98 -3.61
N GLY A 147 -7.16 5.91 -4.03
CA GLY A 147 -7.84 4.70 -4.50
C GLY A 147 -8.29 3.80 -3.35
N GLY A 148 -9.21 2.88 -3.64
CA GLY A 148 -9.61 1.84 -2.71
C GLY A 148 -11.11 1.62 -2.61
N THR A 149 -11.49 0.42 -2.18
CA THR A 149 -12.89 0.02 -2.01
C THR A 149 -13.57 0.74 -0.84
N THR A 150 -12.81 1.33 0.08
CA THR A 150 -13.30 2.13 1.22
C THR A 150 -14.06 3.39 0.80
N TYR A 151 -13.85 3.86 -0.43
CA TYR A 151 -14.53 5.00 -1.01
C TYR A 151 -15.83 4.63 -1.75
N ASN A 152 -16.17 3.34 -1.85
CA ASN A 152 -17.44 2.88 -2.42
C ASN A 152 -18.58 2.88 -1.40
N ASP A 153 -19.79 2.68 -1.90
CA ASP A 153 -21.02 2.45 -1.12
C ASP A 153 -21.33 3.61 -0.14
N ILE A 154 -20.89 4.84 -0.47
CA ILE A 154 -21.27 6.04 0.26
C ILE A 154 -22.68 6.44 -0.22
N PRO A 155 -23.70 6.39 0.65
CA PRO A 155 -25.09 6.63 0.26
C PRO A 155 -25.30 8.02 -0.34
N VAL A 156 -26.35 8.13 -1.17
CA VAL A 156 -26.83 9.41 -1.70
C VAL A 156 -27.08 10.39 -0.55
N GLY A 157 -26.47 11.57 -0.64
CA GLY A 157 -26.63 12.65 0.33
C GLY A 157 -25.57 12.72 1.44
N GLU A 158 -24.71 11.71 1.58
CA GLU A 158 -23.71 11.65 2.65
C GLU A 158 -22.47 12.50 2.35
N ILE A 159 -22.10 12.72 1.08
CA ILE A 159 -21.04 13.66 0.71
C ILE A 159 -21.61 15.08 0.75
N ASN A 160 -21.68 15.66 1.95
CA ASN A 160 -22.40 16.91 2.20
C ASN A 160 -21.54 18.06 2.76
N VAL A 161 -20.25 17.82 2.94
CA VAL A 161 -19.33 18.83 3.44
C VAL A 161 -18.48 19.38 2.29
N LEU A 162 -18.56 20.69 2.09
CA LEU A 162 -17.66 21.43 1.20
C LEU A 162 -16.40 21.87 1.97
N VAL A 163 -15.25 21.35 1.60
CA VAL A 163 -13.97 21.64 2.28
C VAL A 163 -13.37 22.93 1.76
N ASP A 164 -13.30 23.07 0.44
CA ASP A 164 -12.80 24.27 -0.22
C ASP A 164 -13.97 25.22 -0.46
N MET A 165 -14.13 26.22 0.40
CA MET A 165 -15.27 27.14 0.37
C MET A 165 -15.35 27.92 -0.95
N ILE A 166 -16.49 27.80 -1.62
CA ILE A 166 -16.82 28.58 -2.82
C ILE A 166 -17.87 29.61 -2.43
N PRO A 167 -17.64 30.92 -2.71
CA PRO A 167 -18.61 31.95 -2.40
C PRO A 167 -20.01 31.63 -2.96
N PHE A 168 -21.03 31.99 -2.19
CA PHE A 168 -22.47 31.81 -2.51
C PHE A 168 -22.99 30.37 -2.48
N ILE A 169 -22.16 29.34 -2.64
CA ILE A 169 -22.57 27.93 -2.52
C ILE A 169 -23.06 27.66 -1.09
N ASP A 170 -24.28 27.13 -0.97
CA ASP A 170 -24.91 26.84 0.31
C ASP A 170 -24.61 25.43 0.81
N GLY A 171 -24.46 24.48 -0.12
CA GLY A 171 -24.16 23.10 0.22
C GLY A 171 -23.74 22.28 -1.00
N VAL A 172 -23.27 21.07 -0.71
CA VAL A 172 -22.98 20.04 -1.69
C VAL A 172 -23.67 18.75 -1.25
N SER A 173 -23.97 17.87 -2.19
CA SER A 173 -24.58 16.57 -1.90
C SER A 173 -24.34 15.61 -3.07
N ASN A 174 -23.86 14.39 -2.83
CA ASN A 174 -23.82 13.38 -3.90
C ASN A 174 -25.23 12.96 -4.32
N THR A 175 -25.45 12.87 -5.63
CA THR A 175 -26.73 12.46 -6.23
C THR A 175 -26.81 10.97 -6.48
N GLU A 176 -25.65 10.31 -6.50
CA GLU A 176 -25.50 8.87 -6.74
C GLU A 176 -24.60 8.26 -5.66
N GLU A 177 -24.76 6.97 -5.42
CA GLU A 177 -23.86 6.21 -4.55
C GLU A 177 -22.46 6.13 -5.18
N THR A 178 -21.42 6.16 -4.36
CA THR A 178 -20.04 6.08 -4.87
C THR A 178 -19.71 4.67 -5.33
N ALA A 179 -19.03 4.55 -6.45
CA ALA A 179 -18.63 3.28 -7.02
C ALA A 179 -17.32 3.38 -7.83
N GLY A 180 -16.76 2.24 -8.23
CA GLY A 180 -15.58 2.16 -9.09
C GLY A 180 -14.24 2.16 -8.35
N GLY A 181 -14.25 2.38 -7.03
CA GLY A 181 -13.06 2.26 -6.19
C GLY A 181 -12.57 0.82 -6.15
N GLY A 182 -11.27 0.63 -6.40
CA GLY A 182 -10.61 -0.67 -6.39
C GLY A 182 -9.35 -0.61 -5.54
N ASP A 183 -9.12 -1.64 -4.74
CA ASP A 183 -7.90 -1.73 -3.94
C ASP A 183 -6.69 -2.03 -4.83
N GLU A 184 -5.52 -1.60 -4.38
CA GLU A 184 -4.26 -2.02 -4.98
C GLU A 184 -4.16 -3.55 -4.94
N GLU A 185 -3.62 -4.13 -6.01
CA GLU A 185 -3.41 -5.57 -6.08
C GLU A 185 -2.47 -6.05 -4.97
N ASN A 186 -2.84 -7.13 -4.29
CA ASN A 186 -2.03 -7.71 -3.23
C ASN A 186 -0.85 -8.53 -3.78
N ASP A 187 0.12 -8.81 -2.91
CA ASP A 187 1.33 -9.54 -3.28
C ASP A 187 1.10 -10.97 -3.78
N GLU A 188 0.05 -11.67 -3.32
CA GLU A 188 -0.22 -13.04 -3.77
C GLU A 188 -0.77 -13.07 -5.19
N ASP A 189 -1.70 -12.18 -5.50
CA ASP A 189 -2.28 -12.05 -6.84
C ASP A 189 -1.22 -11.59 -7.86
N LEU A 190 -0.40 -10.60 -7.49
CA LEU A 190 0.73 -10.16 -8.32
C LEU A 190 1.72 -11.31 -8.54
N ARG A 191 2.09 -12.05 -7.49
CA ARG A 191 3.03 -13.18 -7.58
C ARG A 191 2.52 -14.26 -8.54
N GLU A 192 1.24 -14.61 -8.50
CA GLU A 192 0.67 -15.57 -9.44
C GLU A 192 0.68 -15.05 -10.88
N ARG A 193 0.37 -13.77 -11.12
CA ARG A 193 0.50 -13.17 -12.45
C ARG A 193 1.93 -13.20 -12.98
N ILE A 194 2.92 -12.86 -12.14
CA ILE A 194 4.34 -12.95 -12.50
C ILE A 194 4.71 -14.40 -12.86
N ARG A 195 4.24 -15.38 -12.06
CA ARG A 195 4.49 -16.80 -12.29
C ARG A 195 3.93 -17.30 -13.62
N LEU A 196 2.77 -16.78 -14.04
CA LEU A 196 2.10 -17.16 -15.29
C LEU A 196 2.64 -16.42 -16.53
N ALA A 197 3.33 -15.29 -16.36
CA ALA A 197 3.81 -14.47 -17.47
C ALA A 197 4.74 -15.18 -18.48
N PRO A 198 5.64 -16.09 -18.10
CA PRO A 198 6.44 -16.84 -19.08
C PRO A 198 5.59 -17.76 -19.97
N ALA A 199 4.48 -18.29 -19.47
CA ALA A 199 3.62 -19.19 -20.21
C ALA A 199 2.85 -18.49 -21.35
N SER A 200 2.56 -17.19 -21.20
CA SER A 200 1.85 -16.41 -22.24
C SER A 200 2.72 -16.08 -23.45
N ARG A 201 4.05 -16.07 -23.30
CA ARG A 201 5.00 -15.81 -24.40
C ARG A 201 5.21 -16.99 -25.34
N SER A 202 4.76 -18.20 -24.98
CA SER A 202 5.04 -19.43 -25.72
C SER A 202 3.95 -19.84 -26.73
N THR A 203 2.89 -19.04 -26.87
CA THR A 203 1.77 -19.26 -27.81
C THR A 203 1.85 -18.39 -29.08
N ALA A 204 3.02 -17.81 -29.39
CA ALA A 204 3.26 -16.97 -30.57
C ALA A 204 4.21 -17.63 -31.57
#